data_AF-A0A8S3W8Y6-F1
#
_entry.id   AF-A0A8S3W8Y6-F1
#
_cell.length_a   1.000
_cell.length_b   1.000
_cell.length_c   1.000
_cell.angle_alpha   90.00
_cell.angle_beta   90.00
_cell.angle_gamma   90.00
#
_symmetry.space_group_name_H-M   'P 1'
#
loop_
_entity.id
_entity.type
_entity.pdbx_description
1 polymer ?
#
loop_
_entity_poly.entity_id
_entity_poly.type
_entity_poly.pdbx_seq_one_letter_code
_entity_poly.pdbx_strand_id
1 'polypeptide(L)'
;MYFEEDENSRMCAGKKEFVTKGKIRKQKRYLSDSLQNLHKKYLETNPQYKISYSAFCKLRPFWVRVPNVNIRETCLCKDHENMELVVVALRKNYLIVKKSANEILQSLCCDPRNVHCLTKKCDSCKNKAINYKEFDNTKETHYFIWNKVKKTYIKDGKEKATLQTIKAKVAAHPKDIIEHFENLLVPYMRHCGNIITQYNYTKKIETKPEA
;
A
#
# COMPACT_ATOMS: atom_id res chain seq x y z
N MET A 1 12.05 20.55 -21.11
CA MET A 1 11.07 21.40 -20.39
C MET A 1 11.15 21.00 -18.93
N TYR A 2 11.39 21.94 -18.01
CA TYR A 2 11.81 21.66 -16.62
C TYR A 2 11.00 20.56 -15.89
N PHE A 3 9.67 20.59 -16.02
CA PHE A 3 8.79 19.60 -15.38
C PHE A 3 8.92 18.17 -15.92
N GLU A 4 9.46 17.97 -17.11
CA GLU A 4 9.59 16.66 -17.76
C GLU A 4 10.93 15.99 -17.51
N GLU A 5 11.88 16.71 -16.90
CA GLU A 5 13.16 16.14 -16.49
C GLU A 5 12.94 15.10 -15.39
N ASP A 6 13.68 13.98 -15.48
CA ASP A 6 13.50 12.82 -14.59
C ASP A 6 13.79 13.15 -13.11
N GLU A 7 14.60 14.18 -12.85
CA GLU A 7 14.81 14.70 -11.49
C GLU A 7 13.55 15.34 -10.90
N ASN A 8 12.75 16.00 -11.73
CA ASN A 8 11.63 16.84 -11.29
C ASN A 8 10.29 16.11 -11.40
N SER A 9 10.20 15.10 -12.26
CA SER A 9 9.06 14.19 -12.31
C SER A 9 9.46 12.79 -12.79
N ARG A 10 8.72 11.76 -12.37
CA ARG A 10 8.90 10.37 -12.81
C ARG A 10 7.76 9.90 -13.70
N MET A 11 8.08 9.14 -14.74
CA MET A 11 7.07 8.53 -15.61
C MET A 11 6.40 7.32 -14.94
N CYS A 12 5.10 7.15 -15.18
CA CYS A 12 4.33 6.02 -14.68
C CYS A 12 4.57 4.77 -15.53
N ALA A 13 4.68 3.58 -14.90
CA ALA A 13 4.93 2.32 -15.60
C ALA A 13 3.66 1.63 -16.12
N GLY A 14 2.47 2.02 -15.66
CA GLY A 14 1.22 1.35 -16.02
C GLY A 14 0.75 1.63 -17.45
N LYS A 15 0.39 0.59 -18.21
CA LYS A 15 -0.20 0.70 -19.57
C LYS A 15 -1.49 1.53 -19.63
N LYS A 16 -2.23 1.59 -18.52
CA LYS A 16 -3.47 2.37 -18.38
C LYS A 16 -3.24 3.73 -17.72
N GLU A 17 -2.00 4.10 -17.41
CA GLU A 17 -1.67 5.36 -16.75
C GLU A 17 -1.34 6.47 -17.75
N PHE A 18 -2.29 6.78 -18.62
CA PHE A 18 -2.21 7.89 -19.57
C PHE A 18 -3.26 8.95 -19.27
N VAL A 19 -3.08 10.13 -19.86
CA VAL A 19 -4.03 11.23 -19.80
C VAL A 19 -4.20 11.83 -21.19
N THR A 20 -5.44 12.17 -21.53
CA THR A 20 -5.79 12.74 -22.83
C THR A 20 -6.38 14.13 -22.62
N LYS A 21 -5.86 15.12 -23.36
CA LYS A 21 -6.43 16.47 -23.42
C LYS A 21 -6.33 16.97 -24.86
N GLY A 22 -7.42 17.48 -25.42
CA GLY A 22 -7.44 17.98 -26.80
C GLY A 22 -6.99 16.94 -27.83
N LYS A 23 -7.48 15.69 -27.72
CA LYS A 23 -7.10 14.55 -28.57
C LYS A 23 -5.63 14.09 -28.48
N ILE A 24 -4.79 14.74 -27.67
CA ILE A 24 -3.41 14.32 -27.44
C ILE A 24 -3.34 13.40 -26.22
N ARG A 25 -2.89 12.16 -26.41
CA ARG A 25 -2.68 11.17 -25.35
C ARG A 25 -1.21 11.15 -24.93
N LYS A 26 -0.94 11.31 -23.62
CA LYS A 26 0.42 11.27 -23.04
C LYS A 26 0.45 10.36 -21.82
N GLN A 27 1.57 9.66 -21.60
CA GLN A 27 1.81 8.88 -20.39
C GLN A 27 1.88 9.83 -19.19
N LYS A 28 1.26 9.45 -18.06
CA LYS A 28 1.30 10.27 -16.85
C LYS A 28 2.73 10.34 -16.30
N ARG A 29 3.11 11.52 -15.82
CA ARG A 29 4.29 11.72 -14.98
C ARG A 29 3.85 12.26 -13.63
N TYR A 30 4.49 11.82 -12.55
CA TYR A 30 4.26 12.36 -11.22
C TYR A 30 5.43 13.22 -10.80
N LEU A 31 5.15 14.42 -10.28
CA LEU A 31 6.18 15.28 -9.69
C LEU A 31 6.92 14.54 -8.57
N SER A 32 8.24 14.68 -8.54
CA SER A 32 9.10 14.08 -7.53
C SER A 32 8.96 14.79 -6.18
N ASP A 33 8.67 16.10 -6.21
CA ASP A 33 8.52 16.97 -5.04
C ASP A 33 7.30 17.90 -5.20
N SER A 34 7.02 18.71 -4.17
CA SER A 34 6.03 19.78 -4.19
C SER A 34 6.37 20.83 -5.26
N LEU A 35 5.33 21.44 -5.82
CA LEU A 35 5.51 22.54 -6.79
C LEU A 35 6.28 23.73 -6.20
N GLN A 36 6.18 23.95 -4.88
CA GLN A 36 6.89 25.01 -4.19
C GLN A 36 8.40 24.74 -4.17
N ASN A 37 8.80 23.52 -3.79
CA ASN A 37 10.21 23.13 -3.77
C ASN A 37 10.81 23.12 -5.18
N LEU A 38 10.07 22.62 -6.17
CA LEU A 38 10.50 22.66 -7.57
C LEU A 38 10.63 24.09 -8.11
N HIS A 39 9.76 25.02 -7.69
CA HIS A 39 9.90 26.43 -8.06
C HIS A 39 11.16 27.06 -7.46
N LYS A 40 11.45 26.76 -6.18
CA LYS A 40 12.68 27.20 -5.52
C LYS A 40 13.93 26.65 -6.25
N LYS A 41 13.98 25.34 -6.50
CA LYS A 41 15.05 24.69 -7.27
C LYS A 41 15.19 25.28 -8.67
N TYR A 42 14.09 25.62 -9.33
CA TYR A 42 14.12 26.24 -10.65
C TYR A 42 14.82 27.60 -10.63
N LEU A 43 14.49 28.46 -9.66
CA LEU A 43 15.10 29.78 -9.51
C LEU A 43 16.58 29.69 -9.13
N GLU A 44 16.95 28.71 -8.31
CA GLU A 44 18.35 28.45 -7.92
C GLU A 44 19.19 27.96 -9.12
N THR A 45 18.63 27.07 -9.94
CA THR A 45 19.34 26.47 -11.09
C THR A 45 19.33 27.41 -12.30
N ASN A 46 18.40 28.35 -12.36
CA ASN A 46 18.22 29.29 -13.47
C ASN A 46 18.09 30.74 -12.99
N PRO A 47 19.14 31.32 -12.38
CA PRO A 47 19.10 32.64 -11.77
C PRO A 47 18.81 33.78 -12.77
N GLN A 48 19.02 33.55 -14.06
CA GLN A 48 18.73 34.51 -15.13
C GLN A 48 17.23 34.71 -15.40
N TYR A 49 16.38 33.77 -14.97
CA TYR A 49 14.93 33.85 -15.20
C TYR A 49 14.19 34.17 -13.91
N LYS A 50 13.48 35.29 -13.90
CA LYS A 50 12.57 35.67 -12.80
C LYS A 50 11.15 35.24 -13.17
N ILE A 51 10.68 34.14 -12.58
CA ILE A 51 9.30 33.66 -12.76
C ILE A 51 8.59 33.58 -11.41
N SER A 52 7.35 34.07 -11.36
CA SER A 52 6.50 33.93 -10.17
C SER A 52 6.02 32.49 -10.00
N TYR A 53 5.70 32.10 -8.76
CA TYR A 53 5.17 30.77 -8.46
C TYR A 53 3.90 30.44 -9.27
N SER A 54 3.00 31.41 -9.43
CA SER A 54 1.76 31.25 -10.21
C SER A 54 2.05 31.01 -11.69
N ALA A 55 2.97 31.79 -12.28
CA ALA A 55 3.38 31.60 -13.67
C ALA A 55 4.07 30.23 -13.86
N PHE A 56 4.96 29.86 -12.95
CA PHE A 56 5.62 28.54 -12.95
C PHE A 56 4.61 27.39 -12.92
N CYS A 57 3.59 27.46 -12.06
CA CYS A 57 2.55 26.43 -11.99
C CYS A 57 1.73 26.30 -13.29
N LYS A 58 1.49 27.40 -14.00
CA LYS A 58 0.78 27.41 -15.30
C LYS A 58 1.58 26.77 -16.43
N LEU A 59 2.91 26.81 -16.36
CA LEU A 59 3.78 26.14 -17.32
C LEU A 59 3.74 24.62 -17.20
N ARG A 60 3.16 24.06 -16.13
CA ARG A 60 3.10 22.61 -15.95
C ARG A 60 2.26 21.93 -17.06
N PRO A 61 2.83 20.96 -17.81
CA PRO A 61 2.08 20.20 -18.80
C PRO A 61 0.95 19.38 -18.17
N PHE A 62 -0.14 19.17 -18.91
CA PHE A 62 -1.35 18.51 -18.38
C PHE A 62 -1.15 17.03 -18.01
N TRP A 63 -0.10 16.39 -18.53
CA TRP A 63 0.28 15.00 -18.22
C TRP A 63 1.23 14.88 -17.04
N VAL A 64 1.76 15.99 -16.50
CA VAL A 64 2.56 16.03 -15.27
C VAL A 64 1.64 16.37 -14.09
N ARG A 65 1.46 15.41 -13.18
CA ARG A 65 0.51 15.51 -12.06
C ARG A 65 1.20 15.48 -10.71
N VAL A 66 0.57 16.11 -9.73
CA VAL A 66 0.96 15.90 -8.33
C VAL A 66 0.53 14.48 -7.95
N PRO A 67 1.42 13.64 -7.40
CA PRO A 67 1.02 12.33 -6.90
C PRO A 67 -0.05 12.50 -5.82
N ASN A 68 -1.18 11.80 -5.96
CA ASN A 68 -2.24 11.80 -4.94
C ASN A 68 -1.73 11.06 -3.68
N VAL A 69 -2.00 11.62 -2.50
CA VAL A 69 -1.66 11.04 -1.19
C VAL A 69 -2.23 9.64 -1.04
N ASN A 70 -3.40 9.35 -1.64
CA ASN A 70 -4.02 8.03 -1.64
C ASN A 70 -3.19 6.96 -2.39
N ILE A 71 -2.17 7.34 -3.16
CA ILE A 71 -1.25 6.41 -3.84
C ILE A 71 -0.10 6.01 -2.89
N ARG A 72 0.10 6.75 -1.78
CA ARG A 72 1.24 6.62 -0.87
C ARG A 72 0.92 5.87 0.43
N GLU A 73 -0.35 5.71 0.79
CA GLU A 73 -0.74 5.18 2.12
C GLU A 73 -1.20 3.70 2.13
N THR A 74 -0.67 2.86 1.24
CA THR A 74 -0.88 1.42 1.34
C THR A 74 0.46 0.71 1.17
N CYS A 75 0.94 0.04 2.22
CA CYS A 75 2.03 -0.92 2.09
C CYS A 75 1.60 -1.98 1.07
N LEU A 76 2.31 -2.09 -0.06
CA LEU A 76 2.09 -3.15 -1.06
C LEU A 76 2.80 -4.45 -0.66
N CYS A 77 3.03 -4.64 0.63
CA CYS A 77 3.66 -5.82 1.18
C CYS A 77 2.68 -6.99 1.20
N LYS A 78 3.25 -8.20 1.14
CA LYS A 78 2.51 -9.46 1.21
C LYS A 78 1.56 -9.52 2.41
N ASP A 79 1.95 -8.99 3.57
CA ASP A 79 1.16 -9.05 4.79
C ASP A 79 -0.14 -8.23 4.69
N HIS A 80 -0.07 -7.01 4.15
CA HIS A 80 -1.24 -6.17 3.90
C HIS A 80 -2.14 -6.75 2.80
N GLU A 81 -1.54 -7.17 1.68
CA GLU A 81 -2.28 -7.77 0.57
C GLU A 81 -2.99 -9.06 1.00
N ASN A 82 -2.30 -9.94 1.74
CA ASN A 82 -2.91 -11.20 2.20
C ASN A 82 -4.02 -10.96 3.23
N MET A 83 -3.83 -10.02 4.17
CA MET A 83 -4.89 -9.68 5.11
C MET A 83 -6.12 -9.17 4.38
N GLU A 84 -5.96 -8.27 3.40
CA GLU A 84 -7.10 -7.77 2.62
C GLU A 84 -7.78 -8.87 1.80
N LEU A 85 -7.03 -9.75 1.14
CA LEU A 85 -7.62 -10.85 0.37
C LEU A 85 -8.45 -11.79 1.24
N VAL A 86 -8.01 -12.05 2.48
CA VAL A 86 -8.73 -12.90 3.43
C VAL A 86 -9.96 -12.18 3.98
N VAL A 87 -9.87 -10.89 4.33
CA VAL A 87 -11.03 -10.09 4.77
C VAL A 87 -12.10 -10.02 3.66
N VAL A 88 -11.70 -9.83 2.41
CA VAL A 88 -12.62 -9.86 1.26
C VAL A 88 -13.30 -11.23 1.15
N ALA A 89 -12.57 -12.33 1.34
CA ALA A 89 -13.14 -13.67 1.32
C ALA A 89 -14.12 -13.89 2.47
N LEU A 90 -13.78 -13.50 3.70
CA LEU A 90 -14.68 -13.57 4.86
C LEU A 90 -15.96 -12.77 4.60
N ARG A 91 -15.84 -11.55 4.05
CA ARG A 91 -16.98 -10.68 3.79
C ARG A 91 -17.90 -11.22 2.68
N LYS A 92 -17.30 -11.77 1.62
CA LYS A 92 -18.00 -12.40 0.49
C LYS A 92 -18.79 -13.63 0.91
N ASN A 93 -18.25 -14.40 1.87
CA ASN A 93 -18.94 -15.54 2.48
C ASN A 93 -19.84 -15.13 3.66
N TYR A 94 -20.11 -13.83 3.83
CA TYR A 94 -20.97 -13.26 4.87
C TYR A 94 -20.56 -13.59 6.32
N LEU A 95 -19.30 -13.97 6.56
CA LEU A 95 -18.78 -14.37 7.86
C LEU A 95 -18.52 -13.17 8.78
N ILE A 96 -18.21 -12.01 8.21
CA ILE A 96 -17.99 -10.75 8.93
C ILE A 96 -18.72 -9.60 8.25
N VAL A 97 -18.91 -8.50 8.98
CA VAL A 97 -19.51 -7.26 8.43
C VAL A 97 -18.45 -6.35 7.78
N LYS A 98 -17.24 -6.36 8.32
CA LYS A 98 -16.13 -5.47 7.94
C LYS A 98 -15.65 -5.76 6.52
N LYS A 99 -15.29 -4.72 5.78
CA LYS A 99 -14.99 -4.78 4.34
C LYS A 99 -13.51 -4.66 4.02
N SER A 100 -12.69 -4.22 4.98
CA SER A 100 -11.26 -4.02 4.79
C SER A 100 -10.48 -4.36 6.05
N ALA A 101 -9.18 -4.64 5.90
CA ALA A 101 -8.24 -4.84 6.99
C ALA A 101 -8.16 -3.60 7.89
N ASN A 102 -8.29 -2.39 7.32
CA ASN A 102 -8.35 -1.16 8.11
C ASN A 102 -9.61 -1.10 8.99
N GLU A 103 -10.78 -1.49 8.47
CA GLU A 103 -12.00 -1.60 9.28
C GLU A 103 -11.89 -2.65 10.39
N ILE A 104 -11.14 -3.73 10.15
CA ILE A 104 -10.79 -4.73 11.17
C ILE A 104 -9.95 -4.08 12.28
N LEU A 105 -8.88 -3.35 11.94
CA LEU A 105 -8.06 -2.63 12.92
C LEU A 105 -8.88 -1.63 13.74
N GLN A 106 -9.73 -0.84 13.09
CA GLN A 106 -10.62 0.11 13.76
C GLN A 106 -11.59 -0.57 14.74
N SER A 107 -11.99 -1.81 14.47
CA SER A 107 -12.85 -2.56 15.39
C SER A 107 -12.11 -3.17 16.58
N LEU A 108 -10.84 -3.51 16.40
CA LEU A 108 -10.02 -4.21 17.40
C LEU A 108 -9.18 -3.26 18.27
N CYS A 109 -8.86 -2.06 17.77
CA CYS A 109 -8.04 -1.07 18.46
C CYS A 109 -8.89 0.10 18.96
N CYS A 110 -8.52 0.70 20.10
CA CYS A 110 -9.08 2.02 20.46
C CYS A 110 -8.61 3.10 19.49
N ASP A 111 -7.33 3.03 19.12
CA ASP A 111 -6.73 3.86 18.10
C ASP A 111 -5.81 2.98 17.22
N PRO A 112 -6.11 2.79 15.93
CA PRO A 112 -5.29 2.00 15.01
C PRO A 112 -3.94 2.65 14.70
N ARG A 113 -3.65 3.87 15.21
CA ARG A 113 -2.32 4.50 15.15
C ARG A 113 -1.51 4.32 16.43
N ASN A 114 -2.11 3.77 17.47
CA ASN A 114 -1.43 3.53 18.74
C ASN A 114 -0.73 2.17 18.75
N VAL A 115 0.60 2.18 18.88
CA VAL A 115 1.44 0.98 18.91
C VAL A 115 1.07 0.04 20.07
N HIS A 116 0.61 0.56 21.21
CA HIS A 116 0.15 -0.28 22.33
C HIS A 116 -1.11 -1.08 21.98
N CYS A 117 -2.02 -0.52 21.18
CA CYS A 117 -3.20 -1.23 20.68
C CYS A 117 -2.79 -2.34 19.71
N LEU A 118 -1.95 -1.99 18.73
CA LEU A 118 -1.47 -2.89 17.67
C LEU A 118 -0.60 -4.04 18.18
N THR A 119 0.08 -3.85 19.31
CA THR A 119 0.88 -4.89 19.97
C THR A 119 0.11 -5.67 21.04
N LYS A 120 -1.22 -5.47 21.14
CA LYS A 120 -2.11 -6.12 22.13
C LYS A 120 -1.71 -5.87 23.59
N LYS A 121 -1.05 -4.73 23.86
CA LYS A 121 -0.66 -4.27 25.21
C LYS A 121 -1.59 -3.19 25.77
N CYS A 122 -2.61 -2.75 25.04
CA CYS A 122 -3.58 -1.78 25.52
C CYS A 122 -4.64 -2.48 26.39
N ASP A 123 -4.79 -2.07 27.65
CA ASP A 123 -5.74 -2.69 28.57
C ASP A 123 -7.20 -2.58 28.11
N SER A 124 -7.55 -1.51 27.40
CA SER A 124 -8.91 -1.26 26.91
C SER A 124 -9.31 -2.09 25.69
N CYS A 125 -8.35 -2.61 24.92
CA CYS A 125 -8.66 -3.31 23.66
C CYS A 125 -7.93 -4.65 23.44
N LYS A 126 -7.02 -5.05 24.33
CA LYS A 126 -6.27 -6.32 24.23
C LYS A 126 -7.17 -7.54 24.01
N ASN A 127 -8.32 -7.54 24.68
CA ASN A 127 -9.29 -8.65 24.64
C ASN A 127 -10.38 -8.49 23.56
N LYS A 128 -10.36 -7.44 22.74
CA LYS A 128 -11.32 -7.32 21.62
C LYS A 128 -11.01 -8.39 20.57
N ALA A 129 -12.07 -9.04 20.11
CA ALA A 129 -12.06 -10.07 19.08
C ALA A 129 -13.06 -9.73 17.96
N ILE A 130 -12.94 -10.42 16.83
CA ILE A 130 -13.88 -10.27 15.72
C ILE A 130 -15.13 -11.09 15.99
N ASN A 131 -16.29 -10.48 15.76
CA ASN A 131 -17.56 -11.17 15.82
C ASN A 131 -17.86 -11.82 14.46
N TYR A 132 -17.88 -13.14 14.45
CA TYR A 132 -18.28 -13.93 13.30
C TYR A 132 -19.79 -14.15 13.30
N LYS A 133 -20.38 -14.13 12.11
CA LYS A 133 -21.78 -14.55 11.92
C LYS A 133 -21.87 -16.07 11.89
N GLU A 134 -23.08 -16.59 12.10
CA GLU A 134 -23.36 -18.01 11.87
C GLU A 134 -23.07 -18.40 10.43
N PHE A 135 -22.52 -19.60 10.24
CA PHE A 135 -22.11 -20.10 8.94
C PHE A 135 -22.30 -21.61 8.81
N ASP A 136 -22.55 -22.05 7.59
CA ASP A 136 -22.58 -23.46 7.21
C ASP A 136 -21.18 -23.90 6.78
N ASN A 137 -20.54 -24.75 7.58
CA ASN A 137 -19.19 -25.24 7.29
C ASN A 137 -19.14 -26.42 6.32
N THR A 138 -20.28 -26.93 5.84
CA THR A 138 -20.30 -28.10 4.95
C THR A 138 -19.99 -27.74 3.50
N LYS A 139 -20.22 -26.48 3.12
CA LYS A 139 -20.01 -25.99 1.75
C LYS A 139 -18.59 -25.49 1.57
N GLU A 140 -17.92 -25.97 0.53
CA GLU A 140 -16.61 -25.48 0.17
C GLU A 140 -16.71 -24.10 -0.49
N THR A 141 -15.73 -23.25 -0.22
CA THR A 141 -15.54 -21.94 -0.83
C THR A 141 -14.05 -21.74 -1.16
N HIS A 142 -13.63 -20.50 -1.39
CA HIS A 142 -12.23 -20.21 -1.66
C HIS A 142 -11.84 -18.82 -1.17
N TYR A 143 -10.54 -18.65 -0.98
CA TYR A 143 -9.90 -17.36 -0.81
C TYR A 143 -8.65 -17.26 -1.68
N PHE A 144 -8.08 -16.06 -1.76
CA PHE A 144 -6.84 -15.82 -2.49
C PHE A 144 -5.73 -15.47 -1.50
N ILE A 145 -4.51 -15.85 -1.84
CA ILE A 145 -3.33 -15.50 -1.06
C ILE A 145 -2.12 -15.34 -1.98
N TRP A 146 -1.26 -14.38 -1.69
CA TRP A 146 0.09 -14.35 -2.24
C TRP A 146 0.98 -15.32 -1.46
N ASN A 147 1.60 -16.27 -2.15
CA ASN A 147 2.57 -17.20 -1.57
C ASN A 147 3.76 -17.44 -2.52
N LYS A 148 4.88 -17.91 -1.95
CA LYS A 148 6.05 -18.29 -2.73
C LYS A 148 5.93 -19.77 -3.09
N VAL A 149 5.96 -20.08 -4.38
CA VAL A 149 5.89 -21.44 -4.90
C VAL A 149 7.19 -21.76 -5.64
N LYS A 150 7.76 -22.93 -5.35
CA LYS A 150 8.93 -23.45 -6.06
C LYS A 150 8.46 -24.01 -7.40
N LYS A 151 8.93 -23.42 -8.50
CA LYS A 151 8.65 -23.86 -9.86
C LYS A 151 9.91 -24.43 -10.48
N THR A 152 9.85 -25.69 -10.91
CA THR A 152 10.93 -26.31 -11.65
C THR A 152 10.76 -26.04 -13.14
N TYR A 153 11.87 -25.84 -13.84
CA TYR A 153 11.93 -25.64 -15.28
C TYR A 153 13.23 -26.22 -15.82
N ILE A 154 13.19 -26.74 -17.05
CA ILE A 154 14.36 -27.25 -17.73
C ILE A 154 15.03 -26.08 -18.44
N LYS A 155 16.31 -25.87 -18.17
CA LYS A 155 17.16 -24.93 -18.93
C LYS A 155 18.47 -25.64 -19.25
N ASP A 156 18.79 -25.72 -20.54
CA ASP A 156 20.00 -26.37 -21.04
C ASP A 156 20.09 -27.85 -20.64
N GLY A 157 18.96 -28.57 -20.71
CA GLY A 157 18.87 -29.99 -20.34
C GLY A 157 18.99 -30.28 -18.82
N LYS A 158 19.18 -29.26 -17.98
CA LYS A 158 19.27 -29.40 -16.52
C LYS A 158 18.00 -28.87 -15.86
N GLU A 159 17.51 -29.61 -14.87
CA GLU A 159 16.41 -29.16 -14.02
C GLU A 159 16.89 -28.03 -13.11
N LYS A 160 16.22 -26.89 -13.17
CA LYS A 160 16.45 -25.73 -12.30
C LYS A 160 15.17 -25.42 -11.55
N ALA A 161 15.31 -24.90 -10.33
CA ALA A 161 14.19 -24.42 -9.55
C ALA A 161 14.28 -22.90 -9.35
N THR A 162 13.13 -22.23 -9.39
CA THR A 162 13.00 -20.83 -9.01
C THR A 162 11.84 -20.64 -8.04
N LEU A 163 11.95 -19.66 -7.14
CA LEU A 163 10.86 -19.26 -6.26
C LEU A 163 10.08 -18.14 -6.94
N GLN A 164 8.80 -18.40 -7.23
CA GLN A 164 7.91 -17.40 -7.78
C GLN A 164 6.87 -17.00 -6.75
N THR A 165 6.65 -15.70 -6.58
CA THR A 165 5.51 -15.22 -5.79
C THR A 165 4.30 -15.19 -6.69
N ILE A 166 3.29 -16.01 -6.36
CA ILE A 166 2.06 -16.13 -7.15
C ILE A 166 0.85 -15.81 -6.27
N LYS A 167 -0.23 -15.36 -6.91
CA LYS A 167 -1.54 -15.25 -6.26
C LYS A 167 -2.25 -16.58 -6.46
N ALA A 168 -2.28 -17.40 -5.42
CA ALA A 168 -2.94 -18.69 -5.43
C ALA A 168 -4.42 -18.54 -5.03
N LYS A 169 -5.28 -19.33 -5.68
CA LYS A 169 -6.66 -19.57 -5.25
C LYS A 169 -6.66 -20.84 -4.41
N VAL A 170 -7.11 -20.74 -3.16
CA VAL A 170 -7.10 -21.86 -2.20
C VAL A 170 -8.55 -22.25 -1.93
N ALA A 171 -8.91 -23.50 -2.20
CA ALA A 171 -10.19 -24.08 -1.82
C ALA A 171 -10.18 -24.37 -0.31
N ALA A 172 -11.26 -24.03 0.38
CA ALA A 172 -11.33 -24.08 1.85
C ALA A 172 -12.79 -24.03 2.32
N HIS A 173 -13.07 -24.55 3.51
CA HIS A 173 -14.34 -24.31 4.18
C HIS A 173 -14.32 -22.99 4.96
N PRO A 174 -15.49 -22.41 5.29
CA PRO A 174 -15.60 -21.17 6.06
C PRO A 174 -14.76 -21.13 7.35
N LYS A 175 -14.74 -22.23 8.12
CA LYS A 175 -13.94 -22.36 9.35
C LYS A 175 -12.44 -22.23 9.06
N ASP A 176 -11.95 -22.84 7.99
CA ASP A 176 -10.53 -22.78 7.62
C ASP A 176 -10.12 -21.35 7.24
N ILE A 177 -11.00 -20.60 6.58
CA ILE A 177 -10.76 -19.18 6.26
C ILE A 177 -10.69 -18.34 7.55
N ILE A 178 -11.58 -18.60 8.51
CA ILE A 178 -11.56 -17.93 9.83
C ILE A 178 -10.26 -18.24 10.57
N GLU A 179 -9.88 -19.52 10.68
CA GLU A 179 -8.66 -19.93 11.34
C GLU A 179 -7.42 -19.31 10.67
N HIS A 180 -7.41 -19.27 9.34
CA HIS A 180 -6.34 -18.63 8.59
C HIS A 180 -6.27 -17.11 8.86
N PHE A 181 -7.42 -16.44 8.90
CA PHE A 181 -7.49 -15.02 9.25
C PHE A 181 -6.95 -14.74 10.66
N GLU A 182 -7.37 -15.52 11.66
CA GLU A 182 -6.91 -15.36 13.05
C GLU A 182 -5.39 -15.58 13.16
N ASN A 183 -4.85 -16.56 12.43
CA ASN A 183 -3.40 -16.79 12.35
C ASN A 183 -2.64 -15.62 11.70
N LEU A 184 -3.25 -14.89 10.78
CA LEU A 184 -2.66 -13.69 10.17
C LEU A 184 -2.82 -12.44 11.02
N LEU A 185 -3.80 -12.40 11.93
CA LEU A 185 -4.21 -11.18 12.61
C LEU A 185 -3.11 -10.59 13.49
N VAL A 186 -2.53 -11.37 14.39
CA VAL A 186 -1.50 -10.89 15.32
C VAL A 186 -0.22 -10.46 14.57
N PRO A 187 0.32 -11.24 13.61
CA PRO A 187 1.43 -10.79 12.77
C PRO A 187 1.13 -9.50 12.00
N TYR A 188 -0.07 -9.38 11.43
CA TYR A 188 -0.50 -8.19 10.69
C TYR A 188 -0.56 -6.94 11.58
N MET A 189 -1.20 -7.04 12.75
CA MET A 189 -1.27 -5.92 13.69
C MET A 189 0.13 -5.47 14.13
N ARG A 190 1.03 -6.42 14.42
CA ARG A 190 2.43 -6.12 14.75
C ARG A 190 3.14 -5.42 13.60
N HIS A 191 2.95 -5.88 12.37
CA HIS A 191 3.50 -5.26 11.18
C HIS A 191 3.06 -3.79 11.04
N CYS A 192 1.76 -3.49 11.22
CA CYS A 192 1.26 -2.11 11.26
C CYS A 192 1.91 -1.30 12.39
N GLY A 193 2.08 -1.89 13.58
CA GLY A 193 2.74 -1.22 14.71
C GLY A 193 4.22 -0.90 14.44
N ASN A 194 4.92 -1.78 13.74
CA ASN A 194 6.31 -1.57 13.35
C ASN A 194 6.46 -0.42 12.37
N ILE A 195 5.57 -0.30 11.36
CA ILE A 195 5.58 0.82 10.41
C ILE A 195 5.44 2.16 11.14
N ILE A 196 4.50 2.25 12.09
CA ILE A 196 4.29 3.47 12.88
C ILE A 196 5.51 3.78 13.74
N THR A 197 6.08 2.76 14.38
CA THR A 197 7.28 2.91 15.23
C THR A 197 8.46 3.43 14.39
N GLN A 198 8.67 2.85 13.21
CA GLN A 198 9.71 3.28 12.27
C GLN A 198 9.51 4.73 11.84
N TYR A 199 8.30 5.09 11.41
CA TYR A 199 7.96 6.46 11.02
C TYR A 199 8.25 7.46 12.15
N ASN A 200 7.82 7.14 13.39
CA ASN A 200 8.05 7.99 14.55
C ASN A 200 9.54 8.13 14.87
N TYR A 201 10.33 7.07 14.69
CA TYR A 201 11.77 7.10 14.90
C TYR A 201 12.48 7.97 13.86
N THR A 202 12.15 7.80 12.57
CA THR A 202 12.69 8.63 11.48
C THR A 202 12.39 10.11 11.71
N LYS A 203 11.14 10.44 12.04
CA LYS A 203 10.73 11.82 12.34
C LYS A 203 11.51 12.42 13.51
N LYS A 204 11.77 11.64 14.57
CA LYS A 204 12.57 12.10 15.72
C LYS A 204 14.01 12.42 15.33
N ILE A 205 14.61 11.62 14.43
CA ILE A 205 15.95 11.87 13.91
C ILE A 205 15.98 13.18 13.11
N GLU A 206 15.03 13.38 12.19
CA GLU A 206 14.94 14.58 11.36
C GLU A 206 14.75 15.88 12.18
N THR A 207 14.15 15.78 13.36
CA THR A 207 13.91 16.93 14.25
C THR A 207 15.05 17.21 15.23
N LYS A 208 16.08 16.36 15.33
CA LYS A 208 17.23 16.67 16.18
C LYS A 208 18.13 17.67 15.43
N PRO A 209 18.41 18.86 15.99
CA PRO A 209 19.41 19.74 15.42
C PRO A 209 20.77 19.02 15.45
N GLU A 210 21.55 19.17 14.38
CA GLU A 210 22.94 18.76 14.33
C GLU A 210 23.67 19.43 15.50
N ALA A 211 24.29 18.60 16.36
CA ALA A 211 25.09 19.06 17.50
C ALA A 211 26.48 19.50 17.03
#